data_AF-A0AAW3EFP0-F1
#
_entry.id   AF-A0AAW3EFP0-F1
#
_cell.length_a   1.000
_cell.length_b   1.000
_cell.length_c   1.000
_cell.angle_alpha   90.00
_cell.angle_beta   90.00
_cell.angle_gamma   90.00
#
_symmetry.space_group_name_H-M   'P 1'
#
loop_
_entity.id
_entity.type
_entity.pdbx_description
1 polymer ?
#
loop_
_entity_poly.entity_id
_entity_poly.type
_entity_poly.pdbx_seq_one_letter_code
_entity_poly.pdbx_strand_id
1 'polypeptide(L)'
;MSSTPKLPAGWEYANGKKQQILLAEYQQEQPTVHPLYGIEIAVIAYRDGNDDILLKHIQEPDLVSVVHLTWAMHREFDNFPRVEFTGSFQKFIEWEYLMYGTEVEGD
;
A
#
# COMPACT_ATOMS: atom_id res chain seq x y z
N MET A 1 0.52 13.68 22.03
CA MET A 1 0.29 14.28 20.71
C MET A 1 0.74 13.25 19.69
N SER A 2 -0.19 12.49 19.12
CA SER A 2 0.13 11.45 18.15
C SER A 2 0.34 12.12 16.80
N SER A 3 1.56 12.55 16.51
CA SER A 3 1.90 13.04 15.17
C SER A 3 1.85 11.87 14.21
N THR A 4 0.85 11.84 13.34
CA THR A 4 0.79 10.88 12.23
C THR A 4 2.07 11.02 11.42
N PRO A 5 2.80 9.93 11.13
CA PRO A 5 4.06 10.02 10.41
C PRO A 5 3.85 10.65 9.03
N LYS A 6 4.86 11.35 8.49
CA LYS A 6 4.76 11.95 7.17
C LYS A 6 4.89 10.85 6.09
N LEU A 7 3.98 10.85 5.13
CA LEU A 7 4.04 9.96 3.96
C LEU A 7 4.99 10.52 2.87
N PRO A 8 5.53 9.66 2.00
CA PRO A 8 6.28 10.09 0.82
C PRO A 8 5.42 10.90 -0.16
N ALA A 9 6.06 11.58 -1.12
CA ALA A 9 5.34 12.35 -2.13
C ALA A 9 4.41 11.45 -2.97
N GLY A 10 3.20 11.92 -3.26
CA GLY A 10 2.17 11.16 -3.99
C GLY A 10 1.37 10.16 -3.14
N TRP A 11 1.74 9.96 -1.87
CA TRP A 11 0.97 9.11 -0.95
C TRP A 11 0.02 9.92 -0.07
N GLU A 12 -1.19 9.43 0.06
CA GLU A 12 -2.26 10.02 0.87
C GLU A 12 -2.80 9.02 1.88
N TYR A 13 -3.08 9.50 3.11
CA TYR A 13 -3.71 8.67 4.13
C TYR A 13 -5.14 8.31 3.70
N ALA A 14 -5.42 7.01 3.66
CA ALA A 14 -6.77 6.53 3.45
C ALA A 14 -7.58 6.82 4.71
N ASN A 15 -8.71 7.51 4.59
CA ASN A 15 -9.60 7.78 5.71
C ASN A 15 -11.02 7.28 5.45
N GLY A 16 -11.70 6.87 6.52
CA GLY A 16 -13.12 6.50 6.54
C GLY A 16 -13.55 5.64 5.35
N LYS A 17 -14.32 6.25 4.45
CA LYS A 17 -14.91 5.57 3.29
C LYS A 17 -13.86 5.08 2.29
N LYS A 18 -12.77 5.84 2.04
CA LYS A 18 -11.72 5.46 1.08
C LYS A 18 -10.97 4.22 1.57
N GLN A 19 -10.66 4.16 2.86
CA GLN A 19 -10.05 2.98 3.48
C GLN A 19 -10.91 1.72 3.31
N GLN A 20 -12.24 1.83 3.52
CA GLN A 20 -13.14 0.69 3.35
C GLN A 20 -13.28 0.24 1.89
N ILE A 21 -13.34 1.18 0.95
CA ILE A 21 -13.43 0.88 -0.49
C ILE A 21 -12.18 0.13 -0.95
N LEU A 22 -10.99 0.68 -0.69
CA LEU A 22 -9.72 0.07 -1.10
C LEU A 22 -9.50 -1.30 -0.46
N LEU A 23 -9.90 -1.45 0.81
CA LEU A 23 -9.81 -2.75 1.49
C LEU A 23 -10.74 -3.78 0.84
N ALA A 24 -11.96 -3.39 0.47
CA ALA A 24 -12.90 -4.26 -0.20
C ALA A 24 -12.41 -4.65 -1.61
N GLU A 25 -11.85 -3.70 -2.37
CA GLU A 25 -11.23 -3.94 -3.68
C GLU A 25 -10.08 -4.96 -3.55
N TYR A 26 -9.14 -4.69 -2.63
CA TYR A 26 -8.03 -5.61 -2.35
C TYR A 26 -8.52 -7.02 -2.01
N GLN A 27 -9.49 -7.15 -1.11
CA GLN A 27 -10.02 -8.45 -0.68
C GLN A 27 -10.77 -9.19 -1.81
N GLN A 28 -11.45 -8.46 -2.68
CA GLN A 28 -12.17 -9.04 -3.82
C GLN A 28 -11.19 -9.58 -4.87
N GLU A 29 -10.08 -8.88 -5.08
CA GLU A 29 -9.06 -9.25 -6.07
C GLU A 29 -8.06 -10.28 -5.53
N GLN A 30 -7.89 -10.40 -4.21
CA GLN A 30 -6.90 -11.29 -3.59
C GLN A 30 -7.16 -12.79 -3.90
N PRO A 31 -6.26 -13.49 -4.61
CA PRO A 31 -6.35 -14.93 -4.76
C PRO A 31 -5.92 -15.65 -3.46
N THR A 32 -6.39 -16.88 -3.27
CA THR A 32 -6.06 -17.68 -2.07
C THR A 32 -4.58 -18.05 -1.95
N VAL A 33 -3.82 -17.95 -3.05
CA VAL A 33 -2.36 -18.18 -3.10
C VAL A 33 -1.56 -16.92 -2.74
N HIS A 34 -2.23 -15.78 -2.55
CA HIS A 34 -1.56 -14.51 -2.26
C HIS A 34 -0.81 -14.57 -0.91
N PRO A 35 0.42 -14.03 -0.81
CA PRO A 35 1.23 -14.11 0.41
C PRO A 35 0.59 -13.46 1.65
N LEU A 36 -0.32 -12.50 1.45
CA LEU A 36 -1.09 -11.85 2.50
C LEU A 36 -2.51 -12.44 2.68
N TYR A 37 -2.82 -13.57 2.03
CA TYR A 37 -4.11 -14.21 2.17
C TYR A 37 -4.32 -14.71 3.61
N GLY A 38 -5.43 -14.33 4.22
CA GLY A 38 -5.76 -14.69 5.60
C GLY A 38 -5.03 -13.86 6.67
N ILE A 39 -4.20 -12.88 6.28
CA ILE A 39 -3.56 -11.95 7.23
C ILE A 39 -4.54 -10.81 7.54
N GLU A 40 -4.70 -10.49 8.82
CA GLU A 40 -5.46 -9.33 9.25
C GLU A 40 -4.69 -8.04 8.98
N ILE A 41 -5.24 -7.22 8.10
CA ILE A 41 -4.61 -6.00 7.60
C ILE A 41 -5.61 -4.83 7.56
N ALA A 42 -5.08 -3.61 7.55
CA ALA A 42 -5.85 -2.40 7.29
C ALA A 42 -5.14 -1.51 6.26
N VAL A 43 -5.89 -0.97 5.31
CA VAL A 43 -5.38 0.07 4.40
C VAL A 43 -5.16 1.35 5.21
N ILE A 44 -3.92 1.86 5.21
CA ILE A 44 -3.59 3.11 5.91
C ILE A 44 -3.29 4.25 4.95
N ALA A 45 -2.78 3.97 3.75
CA ALA A 45 -2.51 4.97 2.73
C ALA A 45 -2.71 4.38 1.33
N TYR A 46 -2.81 5.24 0.34
CA TYR A 46 -2.82 4.90 -1.08
C TYR A 46 -1.98 5.92 -1.83
N ARG A 47 -1.47 5.55 -3.00
CA ARG A 47 -0.78 6.48 -3.89
C ARG A 47 -1.78 7.08 -4.88
N ASP A 48 -1.78 8.39 -5.02
CA ASP A 48 -2.60 9.04 -6.04
C ASP A 48 -1.94 8.86 -7.41
N GLY A 49 -2.70 8.41 -8.40
CA GLY A 49 -2.21 8.14 -9.76
C GLY A 49 -1.50 6.80 -9.99
N ASN A 50 -1.27 6.00 -8.94
CA ASN A 50 -0.81 4.62 -9.05
C ASN A 50 -1.62 3.76 -8.08
N ASP A 51 -2.13 2.61 -8.49
CA ASP A 51 -3.04 1.76 -7.68
C ASP A 51 -2.32 1.01 -6.55
N ASP A 52 -1.27 1.63 -6.01
CA ASP A 52 -0.55 1.18 -4.83
C ASP A 52 -1.33 1.56 -3.57
N ILE A 53 -1.49 0.57 -2.69
CA ILE A 53 -2.03 0.74 -1.35
C ILE A 53 -0.99 0.31 -0.32
N LEU A 54 -0.98 1.02 0.81
CA LEU A 54 -0.17 0.69 1.97
C LEU A 54 -1.05 -0.01 2.99
N LEU A 55 -0.70 -1.27 3.24
CA LEU A 55 -1.36 -2.14 4.19
C LEU A 55 -0.57 -2.19 5.49
N LYS A 56 -1.25 -2.00 6.62
CA LYS A 56 -0.71 -2.24 7.95
C LYS A 56 -1.17 -3.59 8.46
N HIS A 57 -0.25 -4.39 8.98
CA HIS A 57 -0.56 -5.67 9.60
C HIS A 57 -1.10 -5.42 11.01
N ILE A 58 -2.24 -6.03 11.33
CA ILE A 58 -2.90 -5.83 12.64
C ILE A 58 -2.16 -6.61 13.74
N GLN A 59 -1.68 -7.81 13.41
CA GLN A 59 -0.94 -8.66 14.35
C GLN A 59 0.51 -8.18 14.55
N GLU A 60 1.09 -7.51 13.55
CA GLU A 60 2.45 -6.96 13.58
C GLU A 60 2.41 -5.44 13.32
N PRO A 61 2.20 -4.60 14.35
CA PRO A 61 1.89 -3.18 14.17
C PRO A 61 3.05 -2.34 13.58
N ASP A 62 4.27 -2.86 13.62
CA ASP A 62 5.44 -2.27 12.97
C ASP A 62 5.57 -2.66 11.50
N LEU A 63 4.85 -3.71 11.05
CA LEU A 63 4.95 -4.26 9.71
C LEU A 63 3.92 -3.62 8.77
N VAL A 64 4.41 -3.20 7.61
CA VAL A 64 3.60 -2.68 6.51
C VAL A 64 3.96 -3.40 5.21
N SER A 65 3.00 -3.47 4.30
CA SER A 65 3.19 -3.98 2.95
C SER A 65 2.64 -2.99 1.93
N VAL A 66 3.41 -2.75 0.86
CA VAL A 66 2.90 -2.04 -0.32
C VAL A 66 2.37 -3.08 -1.28
N VAL A 67 1.14 -2.87 -1.73
CA VAL A 67 0.48 -3.74 -2.69
C VAL A 67 0.00 -2.91 -3.87
N HIS A 68 0.32 -3.35 -5.08
CA HIS A 68 -0.23 -2.82 -6.30
C HIS A 68 -1.53 -3.56 -6.66
N LEU A 69 -2.65 -2.83 -6.77
CA LEU A 69 -3.95 -3.32 -7.23
C LEU A 69 -4.04 -3.25 -8.76
N THR A 70 -5.06 -3.89 -9.35
CA THR A 70 -5.33 -3.73 -10.79
C THR A 70 -6.28 -2.57 -11.01
N TRP A 71 -6.05 -1.76 -12.05
CA TRP A 71 -6.99 -0.72 -12.50
C TRP A 71 -8.39 -1.26 -12.87
N ALA A 72 -8.51 -2.56 -13.13
CA ALA A 72 -9.63 -3.08 -13.92
C ALA A 72 -10.75 -3.71 -13.10
N MET A 73 -10.61 -3.89 -11.78
CA MET A 73 -11.49 -4.82 -11.01
C MET A 73 -11.68 -6.16 -11.76
N HIS A 74 -10.68 -6.58 -12.54
CA HIS A 74 -10.75 -7.72 -13.43
C HIS A 74 -9.55 -8.61 -13.17
N ARG A 75 -9.82 -9.89 -12.87
CA ARG A 75 -8.85 -10.98 -12.73
C ARG A 75 -8.23 -11.37 -14.08
N GLU A 76 -7.87 -10.41 -14.93
CA GLU A 76 -7.26 -10.70 -16.24
C GLU A 76 -5.75 -10.91 -16.15
N PHE A 77 -5.14 -10.61 -14.99
CA PHE A 77 -3.72 -10.80 -14.76
C PHE A 77 -3.48 -11.73 -13.55
N ASP A 78 -2.95 -12.93 -13.81
CA ASP A 78 -2.69 -14.00 -12.83
C ASP A 78 -1.82 -13.61 -11.61
N ASN A 79 -1.18 -12.43 -11.61
CA ASN A 79 -0.20 -12.03 -10.60
C ASN A 79 -0.61 -10.83 -9.72
N PHE A 80 -1.87 -10.39 -9.79
CA PHE A 80 -2.36 -9.28 -8.97
C PHE A 80 -3.45 -9.71 -7.98
N PRO A 81 -3.62 -8.98 -6.86
CA PRO A 81 -2.78 -7.89 -6.36
C PRO A 81 -1.34 -8.36 -6.07
N ARG A 82 -0.35 -7.51 -6.31
CA ARG A 82 1.09 -7.86 -6.15
C ARG A 82 1.69 -7.15 -4.96
N VAL A 83 2.40 -7.89 -4.10
CA VAL A 83 3.20 -7.29 -3.04
C VAL A 83 4.49 -6.72 -3.64
N GLU A 84 4.64 -5.40 -3.63
CA GLU A 84 5.86 -4.72 -4.08
C GLU A 84 6.90 -4.63 -2.95
N PHE A 85 6.42 -4.46 -1.71
CA PHE A 85 7.28 -4.26 -0.55
C PHE A 85 6.64 -4.85 0.71
N THR A 86 7.45 -5.35 1.63
CA THR A 86 7.05 -5.69 3.00
C THR A 86 8.19 -5.40 3.96
N GLY A 87 7.92 -4.65 5.03
CA GLY A 87 8.92 -4.22 5.98
C GLY A 87 8.36 -3.23 7.00
N SER A 88 9.22 -2.61 7.79
CA SER A 88 8.76 -1.59 8.73
C SER A 88 8.31 -0.32 8.01
N PHE A 89 7.47 0.50 8.66
CA PHE A 89 7.07 1.79 8.10
C PHE A 89 8.29 2.65 7.72
N GLN A 90 9.33 2.67 8.56
CA GLN A 90 10.57 3.37 8.24
C GLN A 90 11.24 2.85 6.97
N LYS A 91 11.32 1.52 6.80
CA LYS A 91 11.89 0.92 5.59
C LYS A 91 11.05 1.21 4.35
N PHE A 92 9.73 1.34 4.48
CA PHE A 92 8.86 1.78 3.39
C PHE A 92 9.25 3.19 2.92
N ILE A 93 9.45 4.14 3.84
CA ILE A 93 9.90 5.50 3.50
C ILE A 93 11.26 5.48 2.80
N GLU A 94 12.20 4.68 3.30
CA GLU A 94 13.52 4.52 2.68
C GLU A 94 13.43 3.89 1.29
N TRP A 95 12.61 2.85 1.12
CA TRP A 95 12.37 2.20 -0.16
C TRP A 95 11.76 3.15 -1.19
N GLU A 96 10.74 3.92 -0.80
CA GLU A 96 10.13 4.95 -1.67
C GLU A 96 11.14 6.04 -2.06
N TYR A 97 11.98 6.49 -1.12
CA TYR A 97 13.03 7.45 -1.41
C TYR A 97 14.09 6.88 -2.37
N LEU A 98 14.46 5.61 -2.24
CA LEU A 98 15.42 4.98 -3.16
C LEU A 98 14.84 4.77 -4.57
N MET A 99 13.54 4.49 -4.67
CA MET A 99 12.87 4.21 -5.94
C MET A 99 12.44 5.48 -6.68
N TYR A 100 11.98 6.50 -5.95
CA TYR A 100 11.34 7.70 -6.51
C TYR A 100 11.93 9.03 -5.98
N GLY A 101 12.89 9.00 -5.06
CA GLY A 101 13.48 10.19 -4.43
C GLY A 101 14.43 11.00 -5.30
N THR A 102 14.25 10.99 -6.62
CA THR A 102 14.97 11.88 -7.54
C THR A 102 14.02 12.51 -8.55
N GLU A 103 13.25 13.49 -8.09
CA GLU A 103 13.11 14.75 -8.81
C GLU A 103 13.76 15.83 -7.95
N VAL A 104 15.08 15.92 -8.07
CA VAL A 104 15.79 17.17 -7.79
C VAL A 104 15.56 18.05 -9.02
N GLU A 105 14.57 18.91 -8.99
CA GLU A 105 14.74 20.21 -9.66
C GLU A 105 15.61 21.03 -8.69
N GLY A 106 16.85 21.43 -8.97
CA GLY A 106 17.50 21.62 -10.28
C GLY A 106 17.52 23.11 -10.59
N ASP A 107 18.53 23.80 -10.02
CA ASP A 107 18.94 25.23 -10.17
C ASP A 107 17.92 26.34 -9.86
#